data_AF-C0H7V6-F1
#
_entry.id   AF-C0H7V6-F1
#
_cell.length_a   1.000
_cell.length_b   1.000
_cell.length_c   1.000
_cell.angle_alpha   90.00
_cell.angle_beta   90.00
_cell.angle_gamma   90.00
#
_symmetry.space_group_name_H-M   'P 1'
#
loop_
_entity.id
_entity.type
_entity.pdbx_description
1 polymer ?
#
loop_
_entity_poly.entity_id
_entity_poly.type
_entity_poly.pdbx_seq_one_letter_code
_entity_poly.pdbx_strand_id
1 'polypeptide(L)'
;MGRSNSTTSRGVPVVLVCLGALLLGNVVIYLYLDSLQQSGDGDPHLTPHGACPPRHFRMANMRNCSPWLECPQVRTEVRKLKMIGQGAVKQVFLSEWKGHKVALSKLSSPDYQEDFLHGLSMLQALQGPHVVVLVGLCSEDHTLVTEYHPLGSLLNLVAVLAQERHRVRDTWQTRLRLALDYVSILHYLHTSPAGTRVMCDSNDLVKTLSQFLLTSDFHLVVNDLDALPEVRAPAGSLVRCGHREFTGEFVAPEQLWPHGDSQPFADEFMPGYDEKTDIWKIPDVTRFLMGRVAGGDVVHFHFFQINGECKRRDLLFRPFAMDVLRVYRSVYATMMRDSPGLGGSRDML
;
A
#
# COMPACT_ATOMS: atom_id res chain seq x y z
N MET A 1 -81.33 28.09 -11.45
CA MET A 1 -80.00 28.72 -11.62
C MET A 1 -79.03 28.05 -10.65
N GLY A 2 -78.37 26.98 -11.10
CA GLY A 2 -77.38 26.25 -10.29
C GLY A 2 -75.99 26.87 -10.45
N ARG A 3 -75.36 27.24 -9.33
CA ARG A 3 -73.96 27.69 -9.28
C ARG A 3 -73.04 26.46 -9.38
N SER A 4 -72.18 26.43 -10.39
CA SER A 4 -71.04 25.51 -10.50
C SER A 4 -69.84 26.11 -9.77
N ASN A 5 -69.26 25.36 -8.84
CA ASN A 5 -68.03 25.69 -8.11
C ASN A 5 -66.81 25.31 -8.96
N SER A 6 -65.91 26.27 -9.22
CA SER A 6 -64.56 26.02 -9.73
C SER A 6 -63.52 26.36 -8.67
N THR A 7 -62.94 25.34 -8.05
CA THR A 7 -61.79 25.46 -7.15
C THR A 7 -60.79 24.34 -7.39
N THR A 8 -60.00 24.45 -8.45
CA THR A 8 -58.81 23.61 -8.66
C THR A 8 -57.78 24.35 -9.51
N SER A 9 -56.97 25.20 -8.89
CA SER A 9 -55.78 25.79 -9.58
C SER A 9 -54.65 26.25 -8.64
N ARG A 10 -54.66 25.86 -7.36
CA ARG A 10 -53.59 26.27 -6.39
C ARG A 10 -52.79 25.11 -5.78
N GLY A 11 -53.19 23.86 -5.98
CA GLY A 11 -52.51 22.70 -5.37
C GLY A 11 -51.29 22.18 -6.14
N VAL A 12 -51.34 22.22 -7.48
CA VAL A 12 -50.30 21.65 -8.35
C VAL A 12 -48.91 22.29 -8.16
N PRO A 13 -48.77 23.63 -8.04
CA PRO A 13 -47.45 24.25 -7.82
C PRO A 13 -46.85 23.87 -6.47
N VAL A 14 -47.69 23.78 -5.44
CA VAL A 14 -47.27 23.45 -4.08
C VAL A 14 -46.78 22.00 -4.02
N VAL A 15 -47.49 21.07 -4.67
CA VAL A 15 -47.10 19.65 -4.72
C VAL A 15 -45.77 19.47 -5.46
N LEU A 16 -45.54 20.19 -6.56
CA LEU A 16 -44.27 20.12 -7.30
C LEU A 16 -43.09 20.68 -6.49
N VAL A 17 -43.30 21.77 -5.74
CA VAL A 17 -42.28 22.32 -4.84
C VAL A 17 -41.96 21.35 -3.69
N CYS A 18 -42.97 20.71 -3.10
CA CYS A 18 -42.77 19.71 -2.06
C CYS A 18 -42.02 18.47 -2.58
N LEU A 19 -42.34 18.00 -3.78
CA LEU A 19 -41.63 16.88 -4.42
C LEU A 19 -40.17 17.23 -4.73
N GLY A 20 -39.90 18.44 -5.22
CA GLY A 20 -38.54 18.93 -5.45
C GLY A 20 -37.73 19.02 -4.15
N ALA A 21 -38.33 19.52 -3.07
CA ALA A 21 -37.69 19.58 -1.76
C ALA A 21 -37.41 18.18 -1.17
N LEU A 22 -38.32 17.22 -1.36
CA LEU A 22 -38.11 15.83 -0.95
C LEU A 22 -37.00 15.14 -1.74
N LEU A 23 -36.91 15.38 -3.05
CA LEU A 23 -35.81 14.85 -3.87
C LEU A 23 -34.47 15.45 -3.46
N LEU A 24 -34.40 16.77 -3.23
CA LEU A 24 -33.19 17.42 -2.71
C LEU A 24 -32.81 16.90 -1.32
N GLY A 25 -33.78 16.72 -0.42
CA GLY A 25 -33.56 16.12 0.89
C GLY A 25 -33.01 14.69 0.79
N ASN A 26 -33.56 13.87 -0.09
CA ASN A 26 -33.05 12.51 -0.35
C ASN A 26 -31.64 12.52 -0.95
N VAL A 27 -31.32 13.45 -1.86
CA VAL A 27 -29.97 13.60 -2.40
C VAL A 27 -28.99 14.02 -1.32
N VAL A 28 -29.35 14.97 -0.46
CA VAL A 28 -28.51 15.40 0.67
C VAL A 28 -28.30 14.27 1.67
N ILE A 29 -29.36 13.51 1.99
CA ILE A 29 -29.26 12.31 2.83
C ILE A 29 -28.38 11.26 2.17
N TYR A 30 -28.51 11.04 0.86
CA TYR A 30 -27.68 10.08 0.14
C TYR A 30 -26.21 10.48 0.14
N LEU A 31 -25.89 11.76 -0.10
CA LEU A 31 -24.53 12.29 -0.04
C LEU A 31 -23.97 12.27 1.39
N TYR A 32 -24.80 12.51 2.40
CA TYR A 32 -24.42 12.41 3.81
C TYR A 32 -24.16 10.95 4.23
N LEU A 33 -25.02 10.02 3.81
CA LEU A 33 -24.84 8.59 4.04
C LEU A 33 -23.61 8.06 3.30
N ASP A 34 -23.38 8.47 2.04
CA ASP A 34 -22.18 8.12 1.27
C ASP A 34 -20.90 8.66 1.92
N SER A 35 -20.93 9.89 2.45
CA SER A 35 -19.85 10.46 3.25
C SER A 35 -19.62 9.68 4.55
N LEU A 36 -20.68 9.23 5.24
CA LEU A 36 -20.57 8.36 6.41
C LEU A 36 -20.08 6.95 6.06
N GLN A 37 -20.41 6.42 4.89
CA GLN A 37 -19.98 5.11 4.42
C GLN A 37 -18.50 5.12 4.02
N GLN A 38 -18.02 6.20 3.39
CA GLN A 38 -16.58 6.43 3.19
C GLN A 38 -15.82 6.62 4.51
N SER A 39 -16.51 7.09 5.56
CA SER A 39 -15.97 7.17 6.92
C SER A 39 -16.08 5.84 7.69
N GLY A 40 -16.85 4.88 7.18
CA GLY A 40 -17.32 3.69 7.90
C GLY A 40 -16.85 2.34 7.36
N ASP A 41 -16.21 2.29 6.19
CA ASP A 41 -15.55 1.07 5.66
C ASP A 41 -14.10 0.94 6.19
N GLY A 42 -13.90 1.37 7.44
CA GLY A 42 -12.70 1.11 8.20
C GLY A 42 -12.62 -0.38 8.49
N ASP A 43 -11.57 -1.02 8.02
CA ASP A 43 -11.10 -2.30 8.53
C ASP A 43 -11.22 -2.30 10.07
N PRO A 44 -11.90 -3.28 10.70
CA PRO A 44 -12.03 -3.37 12.15
C PRO A 44 -10.68 -3.41 12.90
N HIS A 45 -9.57 -3.57 12.18
CA HIS A 45 -8.22 -3.48 12.73
C HIS A 45 -7.56 -2.09 12.67
N LEU A 46 -8.20 -1.07 12.10
CA LEU A 46 -7.69 0.31 12.04
C LEU A 46 -8.59 1.25 12.85
N THR A 47 -8.61 1.09 14.17
CA THR A 47 -9.35 1.98 15.09
C THR A 47 -8.73 3.39 15.16
N PRO A 48 -9.53 4.48 15.21
CA PRO A 48 -9.09 5.88 15.24
C PRO A 48 -8.68 6.39 16.63
N HIS A 49 -8.02 5.55 17.44
CA HIS A 49 -7.36 5.97 18.68
C HIS A 49 -5.85 5.79 18.51
N GLY A 50 -5.14 6.84 18.06
CA GLY A 50 -3.66 6.84 18.12
C GLY A 50 -2.89 7.34 16.90
N ALA A 51 -3.50 8.15 16.02
CA ALA A 51 -2.76 8.88 14.99
C ALA A 51 -1.97 10.04 15.64
N CYS A 52 -0.70 10.18 15.30
CA CYS A 52 0.11 11.30 15.77
C CYS A 52 -0.19 12.57 14.98
N PRO A 53 0.03 13.77 15.57
CA PRO A 53 -0.02 15.01 14.82
C PRO A 53 0.95 14.98 13.63
N PRO A 54 0.76 15.85 12.61
CA PRO A 54 1.72 15.98 11.52
C PRO A 54 3.16 16.18 12.05
N ARG A 55 4.14 15.57 11.37
CA ARG A 55 5.56 15.60 11.74
C ARG A 55 5.88 15.05 13.14
N HIS A 56 5.04 14.16 13.64
CA HIS A 56 5.28 13.39 14.84
C HIS A 56 5.23 11.90 14.54
N PHE A 57 5.81 11.12 15.43
CA PHE A 57 5.87 9.67 15.31
C PHE A 57 5.57 9.00 16.65
N ARG A 58 5.13 7.75 16.57
CA ARG A 58 4.97 6.84 17.70
C ARG A 58 5.26 5.43 17.21
N MET A 59 6.34 4.84 17.73
CA MET A 59 6.68 3.44 17.48
C MET A 59 5.87 2.52 18.41
N ALA A 60 5.83 1.21 18.12
CA ALA A 60 4.97 0.25 18.85
C ALA A 60 5.13 0.29 20.38
N ASN A 61 6.34 0.57 20.89
CA ASN A 61 6.64 0.59 22.33
C ASN A 61 6.49 1.99 22.99
N MET A 62 6.01 2.99 22.25
CA MET A 62 5.85 4.36 22.73
C MET A 62 4.38 4.65 23.10
N ARG A 63 4.18 5.29 24.25
CA ARG A 63 2.84 5.72 24.70
C ARG A 63 2.41 7.05 24.09
N ASN A 64 3.35 7.98 23.95
CA ASN A 64 3.10 9.34 23.47
C ASN A 64 3.77 9.55 22.12
N CYS A 65 3.17 10.41 21.29
CA CYS A 65 3.80 10.89 20.07
C CYS A 65 4.98 11.82 20.42
N SER A 66 6.05 11.74 19.64
CA SER A 66 7.21 12.64 19.70
C SER A 66 7.38 13.35 18.37
N PRO A 67 7.85 14.61 18.34
CA PRO A 67 8.19 15.28 17.08
C PRO A 67 9.32 14.53 16.38
N TRP A 68 9.36 14.56 15.05
CA TRP A 68 10.47 13.99 14.28
C TRP A 68 11.81 14.56 14.75
N LEU A 69 12.81 13.70 14.85
CA LEU A 69 14.16 14.12 15.21
C LEU A 69 14.77 14.97 14.09
N GLU A 70 15.36 16.10 14.46
CA GLU A 70 16.10 16.97 13.54
C GLU A 70 17.62 16.71 13.61
N CYS A 71 18.40 17.36 12.74
CA CYS A 71 19.85 17.17 12.64
C CYS A 71 20.60 17.13 13.99
N PRO A 72 20.39 18.07 14.95
CA PRO A 72 21.10 18.01 16.22
C PRO A 72 20.82 16.72 17.00
N GLN A 73 19.57 16.26 17.01
CA GLN A 73 19.15 15.05 17.72
C GLN A 73 19.61 13.79 16.99
N VAL A 74 19.53 13.76 15.66
CA VAL A 74 20.05 12.64 14.86
C VAL A 74 21.56 12.47 15.08
N ARG A 75 22.32 13.56 15.14
CA ARG A 75 23.78 13.54 15.35
C ARG A 75 24.19 13.12 16.77
N THR A 76 23.41 13.50 17.78
CA THR A 76 23.81 13.35 19.20
C THR A 76 23.10 12.22 19.93
N GLU A 77 21.83 11.92 19.58
CA GLU A 77 20.99 10.96 20.30
C GLU A 77 20.85 9.61 19.56
N VAL A 78 21.15 9.54 18.26
CA VAL A 78 21.03 8.30 17.46
C VAL A 78 22.39 7.61 17.35
N ARG A 79 22.56 6.55 18.14
CA ARG A 79 23.79 5.75 18.14
C ARG A 79 23.74 4.67 17.07
N LYS A 80 24.58 4.80 16.05
CA LYS A 80 24.79 3.77 15.01
C LYS A 80 25.38 2.50 15.64
N LEU A 81 24.83 1.34 15.30
CA LEU A 81 25.30 0.04 15.79
C LEU A 81 25.98 -0.76 14.67
N LYS A 82 25.21 -1.37 13.76
CA LYS A 82 25.74 -2.23 12.68
C LYS A 82 25.02 -1.98 11.36
N MET A 83 25.72 -2.16 10.24
CA MET A 83 25.08 -2.16 8.92
C MET A 83 24.18 -3.39 8.80
N ILE A 84 22.96 -3.19 8.30
CA ILE A 84 21.94 -4.24 8.11
C ILE A 84 21.43 -4.34 6.68
N GLY A 85 21.74 -3.36 5.83
CA GLY A 85 21.37 -3.37 4.43
C GLY A 85 22.21 -2.38 3.63
N GLN A 86 22.42 -2.69 2.36
CA GLN A 86 23.08 -1.83 1.39
C GLN A 86 22.34 -1.95 0.07
N GLY A 87 21.77 -0.84 -0.39
CA GLY A 87 21.16 -0.70 -1.70
C GLY A 87 21.95 0.26 -2.58
N ALA A 88 21.45 0.52 -3.79
CA ALA A 88 22.03 1.50 -4.70
C ALA A 88 22.04 2.90 -4.08
N VAL A 89 20.91 3.35 -3.52
CA VAL A 89 20.70 4.71 -2.99
C VAL A 89 21.11 4.85 -1.51
N LYS A 90 20.95 3.80 -0.70
CA LYS A 90 21.05 3.89 0.76
C LYS A 90 21.93 2.81 1.38
N GLN A 91 22.70 3.21 2.39
CA GLN A 91 23.29 2.32 3.39
C GLN A 91 22.43 2.37 4.66
N VAL A 92 21.97 1.21 5.13
CA VAL A 92 21.05 1.10 6.26
C VAL A 92 21.77 0.50 7.45
N PHE A 93 21.69 1.18 8.60
CA PHE A 93 22.31 0.78 9.85
C PHE A 93 21.26 0.58 10.93
N LEU A 94 21.28 -0.57 11.58
CA LEU A 94 20.64 -0.73 12.89
C LEU A 94 21.28 0.28 13.84
N SER A 95 20.44 1.06 14.49
CA SER A 95 20.83 2.13 15.40
C SER A 95 19.93 2.11 16.63
N GLU A 96 20.25 2.95 17.61
CA GLU A 96 19.49 3.07 18.85
C GLU A 96 19.27 4.53 19.21
N TRP A 97 18.02 4.86 19.56
CA TRP A 97 17.61 6.17 20.05
C TRP A 97 16.81 6.00 21.34
N LYS A 98 17.28 6.56 22.46
CA LYS A 98 16.63 6.46 23.79
C LYS A 98 16.17 5.02 24.13
N GLY A 99 17.04 4.04 23.89
CA GLY A 99 16.77 2.61 24.13
C GLY A 99 15.87 1.92 23.08
N HIS A 100 15.30 2.66 22.13
CA HIS A 100 14.52 2.09 21.03
C HIS A 100 15.43 1.75 19.85
N LYS A 101 15.19 0.60 19.22
CA LYS A 101 15.87 0.23 17.97
C LYS A 101 15.24 1.01 16.81
N VAL A 102 16.11 1.61 16.00
CA VAL A 102 15.72 2.40 14.82
C VAL A 102 16.63 2.04 13.65
N ALA A 103 16.19 2.28 12.42
CA ALA A 103 16.97 2.12 11.21
C ALA A 103 17.46 3.50 10.75
N LEU A 104 18.77 3.69 10.68
CA LEU A 104 19.39 4.90 10.14
C LEU A 104 19.82 4.61 8.71
N SER A 105 19.19 5.28 7.76
CA SER A 105 19.52 5.19 6.34
C SER A 105 20.32 6.43 5.92
N LYS A 106 21.47 6.21 5.30
CA LYS A 106 22.35 7.27 4.79
C LYS A 106 22.50 7.14 3.27
N LEU A 107 22.55 8.26 2.56
CA LEU A 107 22.91 8.29 1.15
C LEU A 107 24.23 7.53 0.90
N SER A 108 24.22 6.63 -0.08
CA SER A 108 25.36 5.77 -0.43
C SER A 108 26.40 6.49 -1.31
N SER A 109 25.94 7.25 -2.31
CA SER A 109 26.73 8.00 -3.29
C SER A 109 26.01 9.31 -3.64
N PRO A 110 26.74 10.42 -3.86
CA PRO A 110 26.16 11.67 -4.39
C PRO A 110 25.40 11.48 -5.71
N ASP A 111 25.76 10.48 -6.51
CA ASP A 111 25.09 10.19 -7.80
C ASP A 111 23.60 9.83 -7.64
N TYR A 112 23.19 9.37 -6.45
CA TYR A 112 21.81 9.00 -6.13
C TYR A 112 21.12 10.02 -5.22
N GLN A 113 21.64 11.25 -5.13
CA GLN A 113 21.10 12.26 -4.23
C GLN A 113 19.66 12.63 -4.62
N GLU A 114 19.34 12.73 -5.90
CA GLU A 114 17.98 13.05 -6.37
C GLU A 114 16.97 11.96 -5.98
N ASP A 115 17.32 10.69 -6.21
CA ASP A 115 16.50 9.54 -5.80
C ASP A 115 16.27 9.53 -4.28
N PHE A 116 17.32 9.80 -3.50
CA PHE A 116 17.23 9.86 -2.04
C PHE A 116 16.31 10.99 -1.56
N LEU A 117 16.44 12.18 -2.14
CA LEU A 117 15.60 13.34 -1.79
C LEU A 117 14.14 13.12 -2.21
N HIS A 118 13.90 12.49 -3.36
CA HIS A 118 12.56 12.09 -3.78
C HIS A 118 11.96 11.09 -2.80
N GLY A 119 12.69 10.03 -2.45
CA GLY A 119 12.23 9.04 -1.48
C GLY A 119 11.96 9.62 -0.09
N LEU A 120 12.78 10.57 0.37
CA LEU A 120 12.52 11.31 1.62
C LEU A 120 11.22 12.13 1.52
N SER A 121 11.02 12.85 0.43
CA SER A 121 9.78 13.62 0.19
C SER A 121 8.55 12.73 0.18
N MET A 122 8.62 11.58 -0.50
CA MET A 122 7.55 10.58 -0.51
C MET A 122 7.31 9.99 0.88
N LEU A 123 8.36 9.64 1.62
CA LEU A 123 8.24 9.10 2.97
C LEU A 123 7.56 10.10 3.92
N GLN A 124 7.84 11.40 3.79
CA GLN A 124 7.18 12.45 4.57
C GLN A 124 5.71 12.63 4.17
N ALA A 125 5.40 12.65 2.87
CA ALA A 125 4.05 12.86 2.35
C ALA A 125 3.11 11.67 2.59
N LEU A 126 3.67 10.45 2.65
CA LEU A 126 2.94 9.20 2.71
C LEU A 126 2.92 8.56 4.10
N GLN A 127 3.27 9.29 5.16
CA GLN A 127 3.16 8.75 6.52
C GLN A 127 1.72 8.32 6.82
N GLY A 128 1.58 7.07 7.25
CA GLY A 128 0.29 6.41 7.44
C GLY A 128 0.48 4.93 7.79
N PRO A 129 -0.62 4.16 7.88
CA PRO A 129 -0.56 2.76 8.33
C PRO A 129 0.18 1.81 7.38
N HIS A 130 0.39 2.21 6.12
CA HIS A 130 0.98 1.38 5.06
C HIS A 130 2.47 1.65 4.82
N VAL A 131 3.04 2.66 5.46
CA VAL A 131 4.41 3.14 5.22
C VAL A 131 5.20 3.05 6.51
N VAL A 132 6.49 2.71 6.42
CA VAL A 132 7.38 2.68 7.58
C VAL A 132 7.37 4.02 8.33
N VAL A 133 7.33 3.96 9.66
CA VAL A 133 7.26 5.16 10.50
C VAL A 133 8.55 5.96 10.40
N LEU A 134 8.45 7.22 9.97
CA LEU A 134 9.55 8.18 9.97
C LEU A 134 9.77 8.70 11.39
N VAL A 135 10.95 8.45 11.94
CA VAL A 135 11.37 8.88 13.28
C VAL A 135 12.09 10.23 13.22
N GLY A 136 12.86 10.48 12.17
CA GLY A 136 13.61 11.73 12.03
C GLY A 136 14.39 11.83 10.73
N LEU A 137 14.97 13.01 10.51
CA LEU A 137 15.79 13.28 9.34
C LEU A 137 16.87 14.33 9.63
N CYS A 138 17.96 14.25 8.89
CA CYS A 138 18.95 15.30 8.79
C CYS A 138 19.32 15.52 7.33
N SER A 139 18.74 16.56 6.72
CA SER A 139 18.95 16.89 5.30
C SER A 139 20.40 17.25 5.00
N GLU A 140 21.09 17.94 5.92
CA GLU A 140 22.52 18.31 5.77
C GLU A 140 23.41 17.07 5.60
N ASP A 141 23.09 15.98 6.30
CA ASP A 141 23.88 14.75 6.32
C ASP A 141 23.31 13.67 5.38
N HIS A 142 22.27 13.98 4.61
CA HIS A 142 21.50 13.03 3.80
C HIS A 142 21.20 11.73 4.55
N THR A 143 20.62 11.89 5.74
CA THR A 143 20.32 10.80 6.66
C THR A 143 18.85 10.86 7.08
N LEU A 144 18.19 9.71 7.10
CA LEU A 144 16.85 9.55 7.66
C LEU A 144 16.82 8.40 8.67
N VAL A 145 15.92 8.50 9.64
CA VAL A 145 15.75 7.53 10.72
C VAL A 145 14.32 7.03 10.70
N THR A 146 14.12 5.72 10.62
CA THR A 146 12.82 5.06 10.62
C THR A 146 12.70 4.03 11.74
N GLU A 147 11.49 3.58 12.02
CA GLU A 147 11.27 2.45 12.91
C GLU A 147 12.01 1.20 12.40
N TYR A 148 12.68 0.49 13.31
CA TYR A 148 13.36 -0.75 12.96
C TYR A 148 12.42 -1.96 13.09
N HIS A 149 12.25 -2.69 11.99
CA HIS A 149 11.52 -3.96 12.00
C HIS A 149 12.51 -5.14 12.01
N PRO A 150 12.54 -5.97 13.07
CA PRO A 150 13.56 -7.00 13.26
C PRO A 150 13.41 -8.21 12.35
N LEU A 151 12.24 -8.42 11.73
CA LEU A 151 12.05 -9.48 10.72
C LEU A 151 12.60 -9.05 9.34
N GLY A 152 12.89 -7.76 9.18
CA GLY A 152 13.58 -7.20 8.03
C GLY A 152 12.73 -7.20 6.76
N SER A 153 13.40 -7.31 5.61
CA SER A 153 12.73 -7.36 4.31
C SER A 153 11.77 -8.55 4.20
N LEU A 154 10.70 -8.35 3.45
CA LEU A 154 9.76 -9.41 3.08
C LEU A 154 10.42 -10.60 2.37
N LEU A 155 11.60 -10.41 1.77
CA LEU A 155 12.44 -11.51 1.26
C LEU A 155 12.71 -12.60 2.31
N ASN A 156 12.75 -12.22 3.58
CA ASN A 156 13.03 -13.14 4.67
C ASN A 156 11.82 -13.99 5.08
N LEU A 157 10.63 -13.79 4.51
CA LEU A 157 9.37 -14.41 4.98
C LEU A 157 9.49 -15.92 5.20
N VAL A 158 10.00 -16.64 4.20
CA VAL A 158 10.14 -18.10 4.27
C VAL A 158 11.06 -18.52 5.41
N ALA A 159 12.22 -17.85 5.54
CA ALA A 159 13.17 -18.11 6.61
C ALA A 159 12.61 -17.74 7.99
N VAL A 160 11.82 -16.66 8.08
CA VAL A 160 11.14 -16.21 9.30
C VAL A 160 10.11 -17.23 9.75
N LEU A 161 9.24 -17.70 8.86
CA LEU A 161 8.20 -18.67 9.16
C LEU A 161 8.76 -20.06 9.51
N ALA A 162 9.94 -20.40 8.99
CA ALA A 162 10.66 -21.63 9.36
C ALA A 162 11.27 -21.59 10.78
N GLN A 163 11.37 -20.42 11.42
CA GLN A 163 11.84 -20.32 12.80
C GLN A 163 10.79 -20.89 13.75
N GLU A 164 11.20 -21.73 14.70
CA GLU A 164 10.29 -22.42 15.64
C GLU A 164 9.33 -21.44 16.36
N ARG A 165 9.83 -20.28 16.79
CA ARG A 165 9.04 -19.24 17.45
C ARG A 165 7.90 -18.67 16.59
N HIS A 166 8.02 -18.75 15.27
CA HIS A 166 7.09 -18.17 14.29
C HIS A 166 6.33 -19.22 13.49
N ARG A 167 6.65 -20.51 13.66
CA ARG A 167 6.02 -21.61 12.93
C ARG A 167 4.51 -21.66 13.10
N VAL A 168 4.01 -21.26 14.27
CA VAL A 168 2.56 -21.13 14.54
C VAL A 168 1.86 -20.08 13.67
N ARG A 169 2.63 -19.12 13.11
CA ARG A 169 2.15 -18.09 12.18
C ARG A 169 2.20 -18.55 10.72
N ASP A 170 2.75 -19.74 10.43
CA ASP A 170 2.81 -20.28 9.07
C ASP A 170 1.48 -20.91 8.65
N THR A 171 0.46 -20.05 8.53
CA THR A 171 -0.91 -20.43 8.20
C THR A 171 -1.40 -19.68 6.97
N TRP A 172 -2.39 -20.24 6.27
CA TRP A 172 -2.98 -19.56 5.12
C TRP A 172 -3.59 -18.21 5.53
N GLN A 173 -4.10 -18.08 6.77
CA GLN A 173 -4.68 -16.85 7.29
C GLN A 173 -3.64 -15.74 7.40
N THR A 174 -2.50 -16.03 8.03
CA THR A 174 -1.42 -15.04 8.15
C THR A 174 -0.86 -14.68 6.77
N ARG A 175 -0.62 -15.67 5.90
CA ARG A 175 -0.09 -15.43 4.56
C ARG A 175 -1.05 -14.63 3.67
N LEU A 176 -2.35 -14.93 3.73
CA LEU A 176 -3.36 -14.16 3.01
C LEU A 176 -3.52 -12.74 3.58
N ARG A 177 -3.34 -12.55 4.89
CA ARG A 177 -3.28 -11.20 5.48
C ARG A 177 -2.09 -10.39 4.95
N LEU A 178 -0.91 -11.00 4.80
CA LEU A 178 0.21 -10.32 4.16
C LEU A 178 -0.09 -9.95 2.69
N ALA A 179 -0.81 -10.81 1.96
CA ALA A 179 -1.25 -10.48 0.60
C ALA A 179 -2.28 -9.34 0.58
N LEU A 180 -3.18 -9.30 1.56
CA LEU A 180 -4.10 -8.17 1.77
C LEU A 180 -3.35 -6.87 2.07
N ASP A 181 -2.34 -6.90 2.94
CA ASP A 181 -1.52 -5.73 3.25
C ASP A 181 -0.80 -5.23 1.99
N TYR A 182 -0.21 -6.12 1.20
CA TYR A 182 0.47 -5.76 -0.05
C TYR A 182 -0.47 -5.04 -1.02
N VAL A 183 -1.66 -5.58 -1.28
CA VAL A 183 -2.64 -4.93 -2.17
C VAL A 183 -3.19 -3.64 -1.57
N SER A 184 -3.35 -3.57 -0.23
CA SER A 184 -3.75 -2.34 0.46
C SER A 184 -2.71 -1.24 0.32
N ILE A 185 -1.42 -1.58 0.39
CA ILE A 185 -0.33 -0.64 0.15
C ILE A 185 -0.37 -0.12 -1.29
N LEU A 186 -0.54 -1.00 -2.29
CA LEU A 186 -0.66 -0.55 -3.69
C LEU A 186 -1.86 0.38 -3.88
N HIS A 187 -3.01 0.02 -3.32
CA HIS A 187 -4.18 0.90 -3.35
C HIS A 187 -3.89 2.27 -2.72
N TYR A 188 -3.24 2.28 -1.56
CA TYR A 188 -2.84 3.51 -0.88
C TYR A 188 -1.89 4.38 -1.73
N LEU A 189 -0.91 3.77 -2.42
CA LEU A 189 -0.02 4.48 -3.35
C LEU A 189 -0.80 5.04 -4.56
N HIS A 190 -1.75 4.29 -5.09
CA HIS A 190 -2.55 4.69 -6.26
C HIS A 190 -3.54 5.82 -5.96
N THR A 191 -3.97 5.96 -4.70
CA THR A 191 -4.88 7.02 -4.22
C THR A 191 -4.25 7.91 -3.16
N SER A 192 -2.93 8.11 -3.24
CA SER A 192 -2.16 8.75 -2.18
C SER A 192 -2.42 10.28 -2.12
N PRO A 193 -2.13 10.94 -0.98
CA PRO A 193 -2.17 12.40 -0.89
C PRO A 193 -1.16 13.10 -1.80
N ALA A 194 -0.14 12.36 -2.29
CA ALA A 194 0.82 12.84 -3.27
C ALA A 194 0.39 12.53 -4.72
N GLY A 195 -0.89 12.24 -4.98
CA GLY A 195 -1.38 11.79 -6.29
C GLY A 195 -1.19 10.30 -6.51
N THR A 196 -1.52 9.81 -7.71
CA THR A 196 -1.34 8.39 -8.07
C THR A 196 0.14 8.07 -8.25
N ARG A 197 0.69 7.20 -7.40
CA ARG A 197 2.11 6.81 -7.41
C ARG A 197 2.27 5.37 -7.88
N VAL A 198 3.28 5.13 -8.71
CA VAL A 198 3.60 3.80 -9.26
C VAL A 198 4.86 3.25 -8.60
N MET A 199 4.83 1.99 -8.15
CA MET A 199 5.97 1.36 -7.48
C MET A 199 7.01 0.86 -8.48
N CYS A 200 7.87 1.76 -8.98
CA CYS A 200 8.73 1.47 -10.13
C CYS A 200 9.90 0.51 -9.86
N ASP A 201 10.42 0.46 -8.64
CA ASP A 201 11.59 -0.37 -8.29
C ASP A 201 11.19 -1.84 -8.01
N SER A 202 10.51 -2.44 -8.99
CA SER A 202 9.81 -3.74 -8.90
C SER A 202 9.90 -4.52 -10.22
N ASN A 203 11.10 -4.61 -10.80
CA ASN A 203 11.35 -5.26 -12.10
C ASN A 203 11.40 -6.80 -12.03
N ASP A 204 11.67 -7.35 -10.85
CA ASP A 204 11.58 -8.79 -10.56
C ASP A 204 11.02 -9.04 -9.15
N LEU A 205 10.71 -10.31 -8.86
CA LEU A 205 10.12 -10.68 -7.57
C LEU A 205 11.03 -10.33 -6.40
N VAL A 206 12.34 -10.60 -6.50
CA VAL A 206 13.28 -10.36 -5.39
C VAL A 206 13.37 -8.86 -5.11
N LYS A 207 13.50 -8.06 -6.16
CA LYS A 207 13.59 -6.61 -6.06
C LYS A 207 12.30 -6.03 -5.51
N THR A 208 11.14 -6.51 -5.94
CA THR A 208 9.82 -6.10 -5.42
C THR A 208 9.70 -6.37 -3.92
N LEU A 209 10.05 -7.57 -3.47
CA LEU A 209 9.97 -7.95 -2.05
C LEU A 209 10.97 -7.16 -1.19
N SER A 210 12.09 -6.69 -1.75
CA SER A 210 13.08 -5.89 -1.00
C SER A 210 12.55 -4.53 -0.54
N GLN A 211 11.50 -4.01 -1.19
CA GLN A 211 10.93 -2.70 -0.93
C GLN A 211 10.02 -2.66 0.31
N PHE A 212 9.60 -3.84 0.80
CA PHE A 212 8.68 -4.02 1.91
C PHE A 212 9.38 -4.61 3.13
N LEU A 213 8.94 -4.19 4.31
CA LEU A 213 9.38 -4.75 5.58
C LEU A 213 8.25 -5.58 6.21
N LEU A 214 8.66 -6.66 6.89
CA LEU A 214 7.78 -7.47 7.71
C LEU A 214 7.85 -6.98 9.16
N THR A 215 6.72 -6.54 9.71
CA THR A 215 6.63 -6.08 11.09
C THR A 215 6.59 -7.26 12.07
N SER A 216 6.89 -7.02 13.35
CA SER A 216 6.93 -8.08 14.38
C SER A 216 5.58 -8.77 14.61
N ASP A 217 4.48 -8.11 14.28
CA ASP A 217 3.10 -8.57 14.35
C ASP A 217 2.57 -9.15 13.02
N PHE A 218 3.46 -9.38 12.04
CA PHE A 218 3.14 -9.97 10.73
C PHE A 218 2.18 -9.11 9.89
N HIS A 219 2.52 -7.82 9.78
CA HIS A 219 1.99 -6.92 8.79
C HIS A 219 3.08 -6.48 7.80
N LEU A 220 2.67 -5.97 6.64
CA LEU A 220 3.58 -5.34 5.68
C LEU A 220 3.52 -3.81 5.76
N VAL A 221 4.69 -3.20 5.61
CA VAL A 221 4.83 -1.76 5.33
C VAL A 221 5.76 -1.57 4.14
N VAL A 222 5.50 -0.58 3.30
CA VAL A 222 6.47 -0.15 2.28
C VAL A 222 7.53 0.74 2.94
N ASN A 223 8.79 0.52 2.56
CA ASN A 223 9.94 1.19 3.15
C ASN A 223 10.70 2.02 2.11
N ASP A 224 10.98 1.45 0.96
CA ASP A 224 11.80 2.11 -0.04
C ASP A 224 10.89 2.77 -1.09
N LEU A 225 10.98 4.10 -1.18
CA LEU A 225 10.05 4.97 -1.91
C LEU A 225 10.79 5.87 -2.92
N ASP A 226 12.04 5.52 -3.24
CA ASP A 226 12.94 6.33 -4.08
C ASP A 226 12.44 6.46 -5.53
N ALA A 227 11.75 5.44 -6.04
CA ALA A 227 11.20 5.42 -7.40
C ALA A 227 9.66 5.38 -7.39
N LEU A 228 9.03 6.50 -7.02
CA LEU A 228 7.57 6.71 -7.04
C LEU A 228 7.16 7.88 -7.94
N PRO A 229 7.21 7.73 -9.28
CA PRO A 229 6.72 8.76 -10.18
C PRO A 229 5.18 8.91 -10.06
N GLU A 230 4.70 10.10 -10.42
CA GLU A 230 3.28 10.46 -10.37
C GLU A 230 2.62 10.26 -11.73
N VAL A 231 1.51 9.53 -11.76
CA VAL A 231 0.61 9.49 -12.92
C VAL A 231 -0.42 10.60 -12.75
N ARG A 232 -0.57 11.46 -13.77
CA ARG A 232 -1.58 12.53 -13.77
C ARG A 232 -2.63 12.25 -14.84
N ALA A 233 -3.65 11.49 -14.48
CA ALA A 233 -4.75 11.11 -15.36
C ALA A 233 -5.44 12.29 -16.08
N PRO A 234 -5.72 13.46 -15.44
CA PRO A 234 -6.37 14.57 -16.13
C PRO A 234 -5.52 15.25 -17.22
N ALA A 235 -4.20 15.08 -17.15
CA ALA A 235 -3.23 15.65 -18.09
C ALA A 235 -2.64 14.59 -19.05
N GLY A 236 -3.05 13.33 -18.93
CA GLY A 236 -2.46 12.20 -19.67
C GLY A 236 -0.96 12.00 -19.38
N SER A 237 -0.44 12.49 -18.24
CA SER A 237 0.98 12.31 -17.92
C SER A 237 1.20 10.90 -17.40
N LEU A 238 1.79 10.09 -18.27
CA LEU A 238 2.24 8.72 -18.00
C LEU A 238 3.66 8.74 -17.42
N VAL A 239 4.09 7.59 -16.90
CA VAL A 239 5.39 7.41 -16.25
C VAL A 239 6.26 6.39 -16.98
N ARG A 240 7.56 6.42 -16.68
CA ARG A 240 8.52 5.37 -17.04
C ARG A 240 9.36 5.02 -15.82
N CYS A 241 9.60 3.74 -15.59
CA CYS A 241 10.39 3.24 -14.48
C CYS A 241 11.85 3.05 -14.91
N GLY A 242 12.67 4.09 -14.74
CA GLY A 242 14.09 4.06 -15.11
C GLY A 242 14.37 4.24 -16.60
N HIS A 243 15.65 4.17 -16.96
CA HIS A 243 16.18 4.51 -18.31
C HIS A 243 16.77 3.32 -19.07
N ARG A 244 16.49 2.10 -18.59
CA ARG A 244 17.04 0.86 -19.16
C ARG A 244 15.90 0.00 -19.68
N GLU A 245 16.18 -0.74 -20.73
CA GLU A 245 15.25 -1.72 -21.27
C GLU A 245 14.91 -2.79 -20.23
N PHE A 246 13.62 -3.06 -20.06
CA PHE A 246 13.17 -4.21 -19.29
C PHE A 246 12.96 -5.43 -20.18
N THR A 247 13.17 -6.61 -19.59
CA THR A 247 12.96 -7.91 -20.25
C THR A 247 12.26 -8.87 -19.29
N GLY A 248 11.73 -9.97 -19.82
CA GLY A 248 11.04 -11.01 -19.05
C GLY A 248 9.53 -10.79 -18.90
N GLU A 249 8.91 -11.61 -18.06
CA GLU A 249 7.43 -11.68 -17.92
C GLU A 249 6.91 -11.08 -16.60
N PHE A 250 7.81 -10.73 -15.68
CA PHE A 250 7.44 -10.16 -14.38
C PHE A 250 6.97 -8.71 -14.52
N VAL A 251 7.68 -7.89 -15.30
CA VAL A 251 7.22 -6.55 -15.68
C VAL A 251 5.98 -6.64 -16.57
N ALA A 252 5.15 -5.59 -16.57
CA ALA A 252 3.97 -5.58 -17.41
C ALA A 252 4.34 -5.47 -18.90
N PRO A 253 3.54 -6.02 -19.83
CA PRO A 253 3.86 -6.03 -21.27
C PRO A 253 4.14 -4.66 -21.87
N GLU A 254 3.46 -3.61 -21.40
CA GLU A 254 3.64 -2.22 -21.81
C GLU A 254 4.93 -1.57 -21.29
N GLN A 255 5.63 -2.24 -20.35
CA GLN A 255 6.97 -1.83 -19.90
C GLN A 255 8.08 -2.40 -20.79
N LEU A 256 7.76 -3.28 -21.73
CA LEU A 256 8.72 -3.86 -22.68
C LEU A 256 8.85 -2.98 -23.92
N TRP A 257 10.03 -3.00 -24.53
CA TRP A 257 10.29 -2.28 -25.77
C TRP A 257 9.35 -2.75 -26.89
N PRO A 258 8.47 -1.88 -27.44
CA PRO A 258 7.40 -2.33 -28.34
C PRO A 258 7.85 -2.57 -29.77
N HIS A 259 9.07 -2.17 -30.13
CA HIS A 259 9.58 -2.28 -31.51
C HIS A 259 10.35 -3.58 -31.76
N GLY A 260 10.59 -4.40 -30.73
CA GLY A 260 11.37 -5.65 -30.86
C GLY A 260 12.74 -5.42 -31.50
N ASP A 261 13.25 -6.42 -32.23
CA ASP A 261 14.57 -6.37 -32.87
C ASP A 261 14.67 -5.40 -34.06
N SER A 262 13.55 -4.77 -34.46
CA SER A 262 13.54 -3.85 -35.60
C SER A 262 14.25 -2.54 -35.31
N GLN A 263 14.37 -2.15 -34.03
CA GLN A 263 15.04 -0.93 -33.59
C GLN A 263 15.75 -1.17 -32.26
N PRO A 264 16.99 -0.69 -32.08
CA PRO A 264 17.66 -0.75 -30.79
C PRO A 264 16.87 0.07 -29.76
N PHE A 265 16.92 -0.36 -28.50
CA PHE A 265 16.28 0.36 -27.42
C PHE A 265 16.79 1.81 -27.32
N ALA A 266 15.84 2.74 -27.19
CA ALA A 266 16.09 4.15 -26.95
C ALA A 266 15.01 4.70 -26.01
N ASP A 267 15.44 5.11 -24.81
CA ASP A 267 14.55 5.54 -23.71
C ASP A 267 13.61 6.69 -24.10
N GLU A 268 14.10 7.61 -24.93
CA GLU A 268 13.32 8.74 -25.45
C GLU A 268 12.07 8.33 -26.23
N PHE A 269 12.12 7.16 -26.88
CA PHE A 269 11.03 6.59 -27.67
C PHE A 269 10.21 5.55 -26.90
N MET A 270 10.59 5.21 -25.66
CA MET A 270 9.81 4.30 -24.83
C MET A 270 8.47 4.98 -24.47
N PRO A 271 7.31 4.38 -24.80
CA PRO A 271 6.02 4.91 -24.38
C PRO A 271 5.90 4.90 -22.85
N GLY A 272 5.20 5.90 -22.31
CA GLY A 272 4.84 5.89 -20.90
C GLY A 272 3.72 4.88 -20.61
N TYR A 273 3.58 4.53 -19.34
CA TYR A 273 2.55 3.66 -18.79
C TYR A 273 2.03 4.21 -17.45
N ASP A 274 1.09 3.51 -16.81
CA ASP A 274 0.39 3.96 -15.61
C ASP A 274 0.49 2.95 -14.45
N GLU A 275 -0.34 3.12 -13.42
CA GLU A 275 -0.36 2.29 -12.22
C GLU A 275 -0.84 0.84 -12.48
N LYS A 276 -1.38 0.55 -13.66
CA LYS A 276 -1.76 -0.83 -14.06
C LYS A 276 -0.56 -1.75 -14.19
N THR A 277 0.65 -1.20 -14.24
CA THR A 277 1.91 -1.97 -14.15
C THR A 277 2.10 -2.62 -12.78
N ASP A 278 1.63 -1.99 -11.69
CA ASP A 278 1.67 -2.58 -10.35
C ASP A 278 0.63 -3.70 -10.24
N ILE A 279 -0.56 -3.52 -10.83
CA ILE A 279 -1.64 -4.51 -10.84
C ILE A 279 -1.19 -5.81 -11.50
N TRP A 280 -0.45 -5.71 -12.61
CA TRP A 280 0.12 -6.85 -13.30
C TRP A 280 0.93 -7.78 -12.39
N LYS A 281 1.65 -7.21 -11.41
CA LYS A 281 2.59 -7.93 -10.54
C LYS A 281 1.92 -8.57 -9.33
N ILE A 282 0.68 -8.19 -9.00
CA ILE A 282 -0.04 -8.68 -7.82
C ILE A 282 -0.07 -10.22 -7.74
N PRO A 283 -0.44 -10.96 -8.80
CA PRO A 283 -0.54 -12.41 -8.72
C PRO A 283 0.77 -13.11 -8.37
N ASP A 284 1.91 -12.58 -8.81
CA ASP A 284 3.23 -13.17 -8.55
C ASP A 284 3.67 -12.95 -7.11
N VAL A 285 3.47 -11.73 -6.58
CA VAL A 285 3.74 -11.43 -5.18
C VAL A 285 2.80 -12.22 -4.26
N THR A 286 1.50 -12.28 -4.58
CA THR A 286 0.53 -13.08 -3.81
C THR A 286 0.91 -14.56 -3.83
N ARG A 287 1.36 -15.10 -4.96
CA ARG A 287 1.82 -16.50 -5.04
C ARG A 287 3.01 -16.76 -4.12
N PHE A 288 3.98 -15.84 -4.08
CA PHE A 288 5.09 -15.94 -3.13
C PHE A 288 4.62 -15.91 -1.67
N LEU A 289 3.74 -14.96 -1.33
CA LEU A 289 3.22 -14.79 0.03
C LEU A 289 2.46 -16.03 0.52
N MET A 290 1.58 -16.57 -0.33
CA MET A 290 0.82 -17.78 -0.04
C MET A 290 1.70 -19.03 0.05
N GLY A 291 2.77 -19.10 -0.74
CA GLY A 291 3.72 -20.22 -0.70
C GLY A 291 3.04 -21.59 -0.81
N ARG A 292 3.54 -22.57 -0.05
CA ARG A 292 2.90 -23.88 0.10
C ARG A 292 2.46 -24.05 1.55
N VAL A 293 1.18 -23.83 1.79
CA VAL A 293 0.55 -23.94 3.12
C VAL A 293 -0.77 -24.70 3.00
N ALA A 294 -1.15 -25.44 4.03
CA ALA A 294 -2.43 -26.14 4.05
C ALA A 294 -3.59 -25.13 3.88
N GLY A 295 -4.49 -25.41 2.93
CA GLY A 295 -5.61 -24.53 2.55
C GLY A 295 -5.24 -23.40 1.57
N GLY A 296 -3.95 -23.21 1.24
CA GLY A 296 -3.52 -22.19 0.29
C GLY A 296 -3.94 -22.47 -1.16
N ASP A 297 -4.10 -23.73 -1.52
CA ASP A 297 -4.65 -24.20 -2.80
C ASP A 297 -6.10 -23.73 -3.00
N VAL A 298 -6.92 -23.78 -1.94
CA VAL A 298 -8.29 -23.27 -1.95
C VAL A 298 -8.31 -21.74 -2.11
N VAL A 299 -7.39 -21.02 -1.45
CA VAL A 299 -7.23 -19.56 -1.66
C VAL A 299 -6.88 -19.27 -3.13
N HIS A 300 -5.93 -20.01 -3.71
CA HIS A 300 -5.54 -19.83 -5.10
C HIS A 300 -6.68 -20.12 -6.08
N PHE A 301 -7.53 -21.12 -5.79
CA PHE A 301 -8.73 -21.38 -6.56
C PHE A 301 -9.69 -20.18 -6.55
N HIS A 302 -9.97 -19.61 -5.38
CA HIS A 302 -10.82 -18.42 -5.28
C HIS A 302 -10.21 -17.18 -5.97
N PHE A 303 -8.88 -17.09 -6.03
CA PHE A 303 -8.20 -15.98 -6.69
C PHE A 303 -8.01 -16.14 -8.19
N PHE A 304 -8.34 -17.30 -8.76
CA PHE A 304 -8.08 -17.61 -10.16
C PHE A 304 -8.59 -16.53 -11.11
N GLN A 305 -9.85 -16.11 -10.95
CA GLN A 305 -10.46 -15.11 -11.83
C GLN A 305 -9.79 -13.74 -11.69
N ILE A 306 -9.75 -13.18 -10.47
CA ILE A 306 -9.21 -11.83 -10.25
C ILE A 306 -7.72 -11.74 -10.61
N ASN A 307 -6.94 -12.80 -10.33
CA ASN A 307 -5.53 -12.85 -10.73
C ASN A 307 -5.38 -12.96 -12.26
N GLY A 308 -6.31 -13.63 -12.95
CA GLY A 308 -6.37 -13.67 -14.41
C GLY A 308 -6.70 -12.29 -15.01
N GLU A 309 -7.57 -11.51 -14.35
CA GLU A 309 -7.87 -10.13 -14.74
C GLU A 309 -6.66 -9.20 -14.57
N CYS A 310 -5.88 -9.35 -13.48
CA CYS A 310 -4.62 -8.63 -13.29
C CYS A 310 -3.60 -8.89 -14.44
N LYS A 311 -3.63 -10.08 -15.04
CA LYS A 311 -2.74 -10.51 -16.13
C LYS A 311 -3.29 -10.24 -17.54
N ARG A 312 -4.33 -9.41 -17.69
CA ARG A 312 -4.82 -8.98 -19.01
C ARG A 312 -3.78 -8.10 -19.70
N ARG A 313 -3.54 -8.31 -21.00
CA ARG A 313 -2.63 -7.45 -21.77
C ARG A 313 -3.20 -6.04 -21.95
N ASP A 314 -4.48 -5.95 -22.26
CA ASP A 314 -5.20 -4.68 -22.38
C ASP A 314 -5.48 -4.10 -20.98
N LEU A 315 -5.01 -2.86 -20.79
CA LEU A 315 -5.03 -2.11 -19.54
C LEU A 315 -6.44 -1.82 -19.05
N LEU A 316 -7.40 -1.65 -19.97
CA LEU A 316 -8.80 -1.35 -19.64
C LEU A 316 -9.48 -2.50 -18.89
N PHE A 317 -8.97 -3.72 -19.06
CA PHE A 317 -9.51 -4.91 -18.41
C PHE A 317 -8.72 -5.33 -17.17
N ARG A 318 -7.64 -4.63 -16.81
CA ARG A 318 -7.00 -4.83 -15.51
C ARG A 318 -7.80 -4.10 -14.43
N PRO A 319 -8.08 -4.76 -13.29
CA PRO A 319 -8.84 -4.14 -12.19
C PRO A 319 -8.06 -2.97 -11.57
N PHE A 320 -8.72 -2.15 -10.74
CA PHE A 320 -7.99 -1.27 -9.83
C PHE A 320 -7.54 -2.06 -8.60
N ALA A 321 -6.53 -1.54 -7.88
CA ALA A 321 -6.06 -2.19 -6.65
C ALA A 321 -7.19 -2.39 -5.63
N MET A 322 -8.14 -1.45 -5.55
CA MET A 322 -9.34 -1.56 -4.70
C MET A 322 -10.22 -2.75 -5.06
N ASP A 323 -10.39 -3.07 -6.36
CA ASP A 323 -11.23 -4.19 -6.78
C ASP A 323 -10.58 -5.53 -6.39
N VAL A 324 -9.25 -5.64 -6.58
CA VAL A 324 -8.47 -6.80 -6.13
C VAL A 324 -8.57 -6.96 -4.61
N LEU A 325 -8.41 -5.85 -3.87
CA LEU A 325 -8.50 -5.83 -2.42
C LEU A 325 -9.87 -6.31 -1.92
N ARG A 326 -10.95 -5.84 -2.56
CA ARG A 326 -12.33 -6.24 -2.23
C ARG A 326 -12.53 -7.74 -2.38
N VAL A 327 -12.04 -8.34 -3.46
CA VAL A 327 -12.10 -9.79 -3.68
C VAL A 327 -11.27 -10.52 -2.62
N TYR A 328 -10.05 -10.09 -2.35
CA TYR A 328 -9.18 -10.74 -1.36
C TYR A 328 -9.81 -10.71 0.05
N ARG A 329 -10.41 -9.58 0.45
CA ARG A 329 -11.11 -9.43 1.73
C ARG A 329 -12.32 -10.36 1.82
N SER A 330 -13.11 -10.44 0.75
CA SER A 330 -14.27 -11.33 0.68
C SER A 330 -13.89 -12.80 0.82
N VAL A 331 -12.83 -13.24 0.14
CA VAL A 331 -12.31 -14.61 0.24
C VAL A 331 -11.80 -14.90 1.65
N TYR A 332 -10.99 -14.01 2.22
CA TYR A 332 -10.49 -14.15 3.59
C TYR A 332 -11.65 -14.27 4.59
N ALA A 333 -12.64 -13.38 4.52
CA ALA A 333 -13.80 -13.41 5.41
C ALA A 333 -14.65 -14.68 5.25
N THR A 334 -14.83 -15.16 4.02
CA THR A 334 -15.60 -16.37 3.74
C THR A 334 -14.90 -17.61 4.27
N MET A 335 -13.63 -17.81 3.95
CA MET A 335 -12.85 -18.96 4.41
C MET A 335 -12.66 -18.99 5.93
N MET A 336 -12.62 -17.81 6.58
CA MET A 336 -12.60 -17.71 8.04
C MET A 336 -13.90 -18.18 8.69
N ARG A 337 -15.06 -17.92 8.06
CA ARG A 337 -16.36 -18.42 8.55
C ARG A 337 -16.50 -19.94 8.36
N ASP A 338 -16.00 -20.45 7.24
CA ASP A 338 -16.08 -21.88 6.89
C ASP A 338 -15.06 -22.76 7.64
N SER A 339 -14.19 -22.16 8.46
CA SER A 339 -13.22 -22.87 9.31
C SER A 339 -13.57 -22.82 10.81
N PRO A 340 -14.73 -23.32 11.29
CA PRO A 340 -15.14 -23.22 12.70
C PRO A 340 -14.44 -24.27 13.61
N GLY A 341 -13.13 -24.47 13.48
CA GLY A 341 -12.48 -25.71 13.96
C GLY A 341 -11.07 -25.65 14.56
N LEU A 342 -10.54 -24.49 14.97
CA LEU A 342 -9.26 -24.43 15.72
C LEU A 342 -9.28 -23.47 16.94
N GLY A 343 -10.47 -23.08 17.40
CA GLY A 343 -10.68 -22.12 18.49
C GLY A 343 -11.52 -22.65 19.66
N GLY A 344 -11.39 -23.94 20.00
CA GLY A 344 -12.19 -24.57 21.05
C GLY A 344 -11.41 -25.57 21.89
N SER A 345 -10.38 -25.11 22.60
CA SER A 345 -9.95 -25.80 23.83
C SER A 345 -10.35 -24.91 25.01
N ARG A 346 -11.59 -25.12 25.47
CA ARG A 346 -12.03 -24.75 26.81
C ARG A 346 -12.07 -26.05 27.61
N ASP A 347 -11.26 -26.07 28.66
CA ASP A 347 -11.36 -26.86 29.88
C ASP A 347 -11.57 -28.38 29.77
N MET A 348 -10.50 -29.14 30.01
CA MET A 348 -10.57 -30.31 30.90
C MET A 348 -9.25 -30.45 31.68
N LEU A 349 -9.38 -30.19 32.99
CA LEU A 349 -8.51 -30.50 34.15
C LEU A 349 -7.21 -29.70 34.35
#